data_AF-A0A0D9QEI5-F1
#
_entry.id   AF-A0A0D9QEI5-F1
#
_cell.length_a   1.000
_cell.length_b   1.000
_cell.length_c   1.000
_cell.angle_alpha   90.00
_cell.angle_beta   90.00
_cell.angle_gamma   90.00
#
_symmetry.space_group_name_H-M   'P 1'
#
loop_
_entity.id
_entity.type
_entity.pdbx_description
1 polymer ?
#
loop_
_entity_poly.entity_id
_entity_poly.type
_entity_poly.pdbx_seq_one_letter_code
_entity_poly.pdbx_strand_id
1 'polypeptide(L)'
;MKAFLLLLAIVFSFLGFSRSEHNKNGLAGGNSEQKCQMIGNAKELMTKIDVEPVKSQYITYIYHSSICSYCTKVMNSIKDNENVEIIDFHEDSNVEELVQTKKPIVVLMKNINKGRSIDRSIFFAELNKKGGKIQVPALEVQDFILYESDEIIKFYKHLIQKVSGGDDDSEQSQE
;
A
#
# COMPACT_ATOMS: atom_id res chain seq x y z
N MET A 1 -39.37 43.67 36.28
CA MET A 1 -38.84 44.31 35.06
C MET A 1 -37.67 45.22 35.45
N LYS A 2 -36.45 44.83 35.09
CA LYS A 2 -35.32 45.73 34.83
C LYS A 2 -34.22 44.88 34.21
N ALA A 3 -34.09 45.04 32.90
CA ALA A 3 -33.03 44.46 32.10
C ALA A 3 -31.69 45.06 32.52
N PHE A 4 -30.66 44.23 32.62
CA PHE A 4 -29.31 44.65 32.29
C PHE A 4 -28.61 43.47 31.61
N LEU A 5 -28.48 43.63 30.29
CA LEU A 5 -27.77 42.77 29.37
C LEU A 5 -26.26 42.83 29.61
N LEU A 6 -25.65 41.66 29.50
CA LEU A 6 -24.36 41.36 28.85
C LEU A 6 -23.20 42.33 29.05
N LEU A 7 -22.16 41.85 29.75
CA LEU A 7 -20.77 42.22 29.46
C LEU A 7 -19.85 40.99 29.55
N LEU A 8 -19.42 40.56 28.36
CA LEU A 8 -18.14 39.95 27.99
C LEU A 8 -17.22 39.40 29.09
N ALA A 9 -17.08 38.06 29.06
CA ALA A 9 -15.88 37.31 28.69
C ALA A 9 -14.49 37.67 29.28
N ILE A 10 -13.74 36.58 29.48
CA ILE A 10 -12.28 36.44 29.55
C ILE A 10 -11.71 36.43 30.98
N VAL A 11 -11.58 35.23 31.54
CA VAL A 11 -10.34 34.84 32.22
C VAL A 11 -9.97 33.43 31.78
N PHE A 12 -8.96 33.36 30.91
CA PHE A 12 -8.19 32.16 30.64
C PHE A 12 -7.51 31.70 31.93
N SER A 13 -7.64 30.43 32.28
CA SER A 13 -6.73 29.77 33.21
C SER A 13 -6.45 28.36 32.71
N PHE A 14 -5.42 28.26 31.89
CA PHE A 14 -4.69 27.04 31.62
C PHE A 14 -4.00 26.58 32.91
N LEU A 15 -4.54 25.54 33.55
CA LEU A 15 -3.77 24.64 34.41
C LEU A 15 -4.26 23.22 34.14
N GLY A 16 -3.51 22.53 33.28
CA GLY A 16 -3.65 21.10 33.06
C GLY A 16 -2.94 20.28 34.14
N PHE A 17 -3.27 18.99 34.10
CA PHE A 17 -2.62 17.82 34.71
C PHE A 17 -2.90 17.54 36.19
N SER A 18 -3.80 16.58 36.44
CA SER A 18 -3.41 15.16 36.46
C SER A 18 -4.63 14.27 36.71
N ARG A 19 -5.00 13.43 35.74
CA ARG A 19 -5.76 12.22 36.05
C ARG A 19 -5.39 11.10 35.08
N SER A 20 -4.62 10.16 35.62
CA SER A 20 -4.54 8.79 35.12
C SER A 20 -5.91 8.13 35.34
N GLU A 21 -6.53 7.59 34.29
CA GLU A 21 -7.14 6.25 34.30
C GLU A 21 -7.77 5.91 32.93
N HIS A 22 -7.47 4.67 32.54
CA HIS A 22 -8.14 3.77 31.60
C HIS A 22 -9.47 4.17 30.94
N ASN A 23 -9.50 3.88 29.63
CA ASN A 23 -10.65 3.48 28.82
C ASN A 23 -11.93 4.32 28.91
N LYS A 24 -12.20 5.06 27.83
CA LYS A 24 -13.45 4.96 27.02
C LYS A 24 -13.45 5.98 25.88
N ASN A 25 -13.60 5.46 24.66
CA ASN A 25 -14.32 6.01 23.52
C ASN A 25 -14.16 7.53 23.26
N GLY A 26 -13.12 7.88 22.51
CA GLY A 26 -13.03 9.17 21.82
C GLY A 26 -13.27 8.98 20.33
N LEU A 27 -14.42 9.45 19.85
CA LEU A 27 -14.69 9.69 18.43
C LEU A 27 -13.69 10.72 17.90
N ALA A 28 -12.66 10.24 17.22
CA ALA A 28 -11.81 11.03 16.33
C ALA A 28 -11.54 10.16 15.10
N GLY A 29 -12.46 10.20 14.15
CA GLY A 29 -12.34 9.55 12.85
C GLY A 29 -11.29 10.26 12.01
N GLY A 30 -10.03 9.92 12.24
CA GLY A 30 -8.95 10.04 11.27
C GLY A 30 -8.36 8.65 11.15
N ASN A 31 -8.63 7.97 10.04
CA ASN A 31 -7.99 6.68 9.77
C ASN A 31 -6.49 6.98 9.58
N SER A 32 -5.72 6.93 10.66
CA SER A 32 -4.28 7.15 10.57
C SER A 32 -3.74 5.99 9.75
N GLU A 33 -3.46 6.22 8.46
CA GLU A 33 -2.86 5.19 7.59
C GLU A 33 -1.73 4.52 8.36
N GLN A 34 -1.91 3.23 8.62
CA GLN A 34 -1.02 2.43 9.43
C GLN A 34 0.31 2.27 8.69
N LYS A 35 1.42 2.36 9.43
CA LYS A 35 2.75 2.19 8.87
C LYS A 35 2.92 0.73 8.42
N CYS A 36 3.38 0.53 7.18
CA CYS A 36 3.70 -0.80 6.67
C CYS A 36 5.00 -1.31 7.31
N GLN A 37 5.06 -2.62 7.57
CA GLN A 37 6.30 -3.30 7.88
C GLN A 37 7.17 -3.38 6.62
N MET A 38 8.38 -2.82 6.67
CA MET A 38 9.35 -2.95 5.60
C MET A 38 9.91 -4.38 5.56
N ILE A 39 9.85 -5.00 4.40
CA ILE A 39 10.38 -6.33 4.11
C ILE A 39 11.60 -6.19 3.20
N GLY A 40 12.66 -6.94 3.49
CA GLY A 40 13.93 -6.79 2.78
C GLY A 40 14.02 -7.55 1.46
N ASN A 41 13.25 -8.63 1.30
CA ASN A 41 13.36 -9.53 0.16
C ASN A 41 12.04 -10.26 -0.15
N ALA A 42 11.96 -10.82 -1.36
CA ALA A 42 10.77 -11.52 -1.83
C ALA A 42 10.44 -12.73 -0.97
N LYS A 43 11.45 -13.49 -0.52
CA LYS A 43 11.26 -14.73 0.25
C LYS A 43 10.49 -14.47 1.53
N GLU A 44 10.93 -13.49 2.31
CA GLU A 44 10.23 -13.09 3.54
C GLU A 44 8.81 -12.63 3.24
N LEU A 45 8.59 -11.86 2.16
CA LEU A 45 7.25 -11.39 1.79
C LEU A 45 6.31 -12.55 1.44
N MET A 46 6.80 -13.51 0.63
CA MET A 46 6.04 -14.69 0.21
C MET A 46 5.66 -15.55 1.42
N THR A 47 6.58 -15.78 2.37
CA THR A 47 6.26 -16.55 3.58
C THR A 47 5.16 -15.95 4.44
N LYS A 48 4.90 -14.64 4.33
CA LYS A 48 3.83 -13.97 5.07
C LYS A 48 2.50 -13.96 4.32
N ILE A 49 2.55 -13.88 2.99
CA ILE A 49 1.36 -13.79 2.14
C ILE A 49 0.79 -15.18 1.80
N ASP A 50 1.64 -16.21 1.75
CA ASP A 50 1.25 -17.57 1.38
C ASP A 50 0.63 -18.39 2.53
N VAL A 51 0.52 -17.82 3.73
CA VAL A 51 -0.03 -18.50 4.92
C VAL A 51 -1.52 -18.77 4.80
N GLU A 52 -2.23 -17.98 4.01
CA GLU A 52 -3.67 -18.14 3.79
C GLU A 52 -3.95 -19.00 2.54
N PRO A 53 -5.05 -19.79 2.54
CA PRO A 53 -5.46 -20.53 1.33
C PRO A 53 -5.56 -19.58 0.14
N VAL A 54 -5.28 -20.11 -1.06
CA VAL A 54 -5.17 -19.34 -2.31
C VAL A 54 -6.27 -18.29 -2.38
N LYS A 55 -5.87 -17.02 -2.25
CA LYS A 55 -6.80 -15.91 -2.39
C LYS A 55 -7.38 -15.99 -3.80
N SER A 56 -8.69 -15.76 -3.94
CA SER A 56 -9.33 -15.69 -5.25
C SER A 56 -8.68 -14.61 -6.13
N GLN A 57 -8.08 -13.60 -5.52
CA GLN A 57 -7.35 -12.53 -6.19
C GLN A 57 -6.28 -11.91 -5.28
N TYR A 58 -5.12 -11.62 -5.84
CA TYR A 58 -4.04 -10.87 -5.22
C TYR A 58 -4.12 -9.41 -5.67
N ILE A 59 -4.46 -8.51 -4.75
CA ILE A 59 -4.46 -7.06 -5.00
C ILE A 59 -3.18 -6.48 -4.41
N THR A 60 -2.40 -5.82 -5.25
CA THR A 60 -1.11 -5.22 -4.91
C THR A 60 -1.07 -3.78 -5.36
N TYR A 61 -0.28 -2.95 -4.69
CA TYR A 61 -0.06 -1.55 -5.08
C TYR A 61 1.40 -1.35 -5.45
N ILE A 62 1.68 -0.74 -6.59
CA ILE A 62 3.03 -0.30 -6.95
C ILE A 62 3.08 1.22 -6.94
N TYR A 63 3.86 1.78 -6.02
CA TYR A 63 4.29 3.16 -6.12
C TYR A 63 5.37 3.27 -7.17
N HIS A 64 5.15 4.17 -8.13
CA HIS A 64 6.06 4.36 -9.26
C HIS A 64 6.20 5.83 -9.62
N SER A 65 7.18 6.12 -10.47
CA SER A 65 7.33 7.39 -11.16
C SER A 65 7.55 7.12 -12.65
N SER A 66 6.97 7.94 -13.54
CA SER A 66 7.14 7.78 -14.99
C SER A 66 8.58 7.99 -15.47
N ILE A 67 9.46 8.58 -14.66
CA ILE A 67 10.87 8.84 -14.99
C ILE A 67 11.83 7.86 -14.30
N CYS A 68 11.31 6.84 -13.63
CA CYS A 68 12.09 5.85 -12.86
C CYS A 68 12.37 4.59 -13.69
N SER A 69 13.64 4.36 -14.04
CA SER A 69 14.07 3.20 -14.84
C SER A 69 13.79 1.86 -14.16
N TYR A 70 14.00 1.77 -12.84
CA TYR A 70 13.68 0.57 -12.06
C TYR A 70 12.19 0.26 -12.01
N CYS A 71 11.34 1.30 -12.05
CA CYS A 71 9.89 1.15 -12.14
C CYS A 71 9.50 0.56 -13.50
N THR A 72 10.10 1.06 -14.59
CA THR A 72 9.94 0.47 -15.93
C THR A 72 10.40 -0.98 -15.98
N LYS A 73 11.50 -1.33 -15.28
CA LYS A 73 11.99 -2.71 -15.17
C LYS A 73 10.94 -3.64 -14.55
N VAL A 74 10.33 -3.23 -13.44
CA VAL A 74 9.26 -3.99 -12.79
C VAL A 74 8.06 -4.13 -13.74
N MET A 75 7.57 -3.03 -14.34
CA MET A 75 6.39 -3.08 -15.21
C MET A 75 6.58 -3.97 -16.43
N ASN A 76 7.73 -3.88 -17.09
CA ASN A 76 8.02 -4.73 -18.24
C ASN A 76 8.10 -6.22 -17.89
N SER A 77 8.34 -6.58 -16.62
CA SER A 77 8.38 -7.97 -16.20
C SER A 77 7.00 -8.63 -16.04
N ILE A 78 5.92 -7.83 -15.95
CA ILE A 78 4.56 -8.33 -15.64
C ILE A 78 3.48 -7.92 -16.65
N LYS A 79 3.70 -6.88 -17.46
CA LYS A 79 2.63 -6.24 -18.26
C LYS A 79 1.95 -7.11 -19.32
N ASP A 80 2.66 -8.11 -19.85
CA ASP A 80 2.18 -8.95 -20.94
C ASP A 80 1.67 -10.32 -20.43
N ASN A 81 1.56 -10.51 -19.11
CA ASN A 81 1.13 -11.77 -18.52
C ASN A 81 -0.40 -11.87 -18.46
N GLU A 82 -0.96 -13.00 -18.91
CA GLU A 82 -2.40 -13.22 -18.97
C GLU A 82 -3.10 -13.22 -17.59
N ASN A 83 -2.36 -13.51 -16.52
CA ASN A 83 -2.87 -13.58 -15.15
C ASN A 83 -2.80 -12.24 -14.41
N VAL A 84 -2.25 -11.19 -15.04
CA VAL A 84 -2.01 -9.88 -14.41
C VAL A 84 -2.87 -8.79 -15.06
N GLU A 85 -3.64 -8.08 -14.25
CA GLU A 85 -4.28 -6.81 -14.61
C GLU A 85 -3.51 -5.65 -14.00
N ILE A 86 -3.14 -4.66 -14.81
CA ILE A 86 -2.47 -3.44 -14.35
C ILE A 86 -3.43 -2.28 -14.56
N ILE A 87 -3.66 -1.51 -13.50
CA ILE A 87 -4.63 -0.43 -13.49
C ILE A 87 -3.96 0.82 -12.92
N ASP A 88 -4.06 1.93 -13.65
CA ASP A 88 -3.65 3.23 -13.13
C ASP A 88 -4.61 3.65 -12.01
N PHE A 89 -4.06 3.83 -10.80
CA PHE A 89 -4.83 4.20 -9.63
C PHE A 89 -4.76 5.71 -9.39
N HIS A 90 -5.92 6.33 -9.20
CA HIS A 90 -6.08 7.76 -8.96
C HIS A 90 -6.66 8.01 -7.56
N GLU A 91 -6.56 9.25 -7.08
CA GLU A 91 -7.05 9.63 -5.74
C GLU A 91 -8.53 9.33 -5.54
N ASP A 92 -9.34 9.56 -6.58
CA ASP A 92 -10.79 9.35 -6.56
C ASP A 92 -11.20 7.95 -7.05
N SER A 93 -10.25 7.03 -7.22
CA SER A 93 -10.53 5.67 -7.71
C SER A 93 -11.29 4.84 -6.66
N ASN A 94 -12.38 4.21 -7.10
CA ASN A 94 -13.10 3.22 -6.30
C ASN A 94 -12.44 1.84 -6.46
N VAL A 95 -11.84 1.30 -5.38
CA VAL A 95 -11.11 0.03 -5.44
C VAL A 95 -12.04 -1.12 -5.83
N GLU A 96 -13.26 -1.17 -5.28
CA GLU A 96 -14.24 -2.23 -5.52
C GLU A 96 -14.67 -2.29 -6.99
N GLU A 97 -14.70 -1.17 -7.70
CA GLU A 97 -14.94 -1.10 -9.14
C GLU A 97 -13.72 -1.58 -9.94
N LEU A 98 -12.52 -1.15 -9.55
CA LEU A 98 -11.28 -1.50 -10.27
C LEU A 98 -10.93 -2.99 -10.18
N VAL A 99 -11.34 -3.68 -9.13
CA VAL A 99 -11.00 -5.10 -8.92
C VAL A 99 -12.00 -6.08 -9.55
N GLN A 100 -12.99 -5.60 -10.33
CA GLN A 100 -13.99 -6.43 -11.05
C GLN A 100 -13.42 -7.15 -12.29
N THR A 101 -12.15 -7.55 -12.23
CA THR A 101 -11.50 -8.37 -13.24
C THR A 101 -11.49 -9.84 -12.83
N LYS A 102 -11.49 -10.73 -13.83
CA LYS A 102 -11.33 -12.18 -13.60
C LYS A 102 -9.86 -12.58 -13.40
N LYS A 103 -8.92 -11.66 -13.62
CA LYS A 103 -7.50 -11.95 -13.48
C LYS A 103 -7.15 -12.14 -12.00
N PRO A 104 -6.35 -13.17 -11.68
CA PRO A 104 -6.02 -13.50 -10.29
C PRO A 104 -5.03 -12.52 -9.66
N ILE A 105 -4.30 -11.72 -10.45
CA ILE A 105 -3.37 -10.70 -9.93
C ILE A 105 -3.80 -9.33 -10.44
N VAL A 106 -4.02 -8.39 -9.52
CA VAL A 106 -4.35 -6.99 -9.80
C VAL A 106 -3.26 -6.10 -9.24
N VAL A 107 -2.74 -5.22 -10.08
CA VAL A 107 -1.66 -4.27 -9.75
C VAL A 107 -2.19 -2.86 -9.92
N LEU A 108 -2.37 -2.17 -8.80
CA LEU A 108 -2.84 -0.79 -8.73
C LEU A 108 -1.63 0.16 -8.72
N MET A 109 -1.46 0.90 -9.80
CA MET A 109 -0.30 1.76 -10.03
C MET A 109 -0.52 3.14 -9.41
N LYS A 110 0.24 3.45 -8.36
CA LYS A 110 0.22 4.74 -7.65
C LYS A 110 1.38 5.61 -8.10
N ASN A 111 1.11 6.57 -8.99
CA ASN A 111 2.16 7.48 -9.45
C ASN A 111 2.49 8.53 -8.39
N ILE A 112 3.72 8.56 -7.88
CA ILE A 112 4.16 9.57 -6.88
C ILE A 112 4.26 10.99 -7.47
N ASN A 113 4.11 11.11 -8.79
CA ASN A 113 4.07 12.37 -9.52
C ASN A 113 2.71 12.65 -10.14
N LYS A 114 2.41 13.93 -10.41
CA LYS A 114 1.24 14.35 -11.18
C LYS A 114 1.46 14.05 -12.66
N GLY A 115 0.92 12.93 -13.12
CA GLY A 115 1.09 12.46 -14.50
C GLY A 115 2.56 12.26 -14.84
N ARG A 116 3.05 12.95 -15.88
CA ARG A 116 4.46 12.90 -16.31
C ARG A 116 5.33 14.06 -15.78
N SER A 117 4.77 14.92 -14.92
CA SER A 117 5.52 16.04 -14.34
C SER A 117 6.44 15.58 -13.21
N ILE A 118 7.28 16.49 -12.71
CA ILE A 118 8.06 16.27 -11.48
C ILE A 118 7.26 16.61 -10.22
N ASP A 119 6.08 17.23 -10.37
CA ASP A 119 5.26 17.66 -9.25
C ASP A 119 4.74 16.45 -8.48
N ARG A 120 4.74 16.52 -7.16
CA ARG A 120 4.36 15.40 -6.29
C ARG A 120 2.85 15.22 -6.28
N SER A 121 2.40 13.98 -6.32
CA SER A 121 1.00 13.60 -6.09
C SER A 121 0.74 13.33 -4.59
N ILE A 122 -0.50 13.01 -4.26
CA ILE A 122 -0.86 12.53 -2.90
C ILE A 122 -0.13 11.23 -2.53
N PHE A 123 0.15 10.36 -3.51
CA PHE A 123 0.82 9.08 -3.30
C PHE A 123 2.28 9.24 -2.85
N PHE A 124 2.90 10.39 -3.12
CA PHE A 124 4.22 10.72 -2.56
C PHE A 124 4.17 10.81 -1.02
N ALA A 125 3.17 11.51 -0.50
CA ALA A 125 3.00 11.70 0.94
C ALA A 125 2.54 10.40 1.61
N GLU A 126 1.64 9.65 0.96
CA GLU A 126 1.22 8.32 1.40
C GLU A 126 2.41 7.37 1.54
N LEU A 127 3.25 7.26 0.50
CA LEU A 127 4.44 6.41 0.52
C LEU A 127 5.41 6.78 1.65
N ASN A 128 5.65 8.07 1.86
CA ASN A 128 6.52 8.54 2.94
C ASN A 128 5.96 8.15 4.33
N LYS A 129 4.64 8.26 4.50
CA LYS A 129 3.96 7.97 5.76
C LYS A 129 3.89 6.48 6.04
N LYS A 130 3.46 5.68 5.07
CA LYS A 130 3.33 4.22 5.18
C LYS A 130 4.67 3.51 5.20
N GLY A 131 5.57 3.87 4.29
CA GLY A 131 6.84 3.18 4.07
C GLY A 131 8.04 3.78 4.79
N GLY A 132 7.93 5.02 5.28
CA GLY A 132 9.01 5.74 5.96
C GLY A 132 10.10 6.30 5.03
N LYS A 133 10.00 6.07 3.72
CA LYS A 133 10.86 6.66 2.68
C LYS A 133 10.14 6.73 1.34
N ILE A 134 10.58 7.66 0.50
CA ILE A 134 10.00 7.97 -0.83
C ILE A 134 10.69 7.26 -2.01
N GLN A 135 11.37 6.15 -1.74
CA GLN A 135 12.05 5.35 -2.77
C GLN A 135 11.02 4.64 -3.66
N VAL A 136 11.20 4.67 -4.98
CA VAL A 136 10.40 3.90 -5.94
C VAL A 136 11.31 3.06 -6.85
N PRO A 137 10.86 1.90 -7.37
CA PRO A 137 9.54 1.30 -7.16
C PRO A 137 9.34 0.85 -5.70
N ALA A 138 8.11 0.86 -5.23
CA ALA A 138 7.75 0.26 -3.95
C ALA A 138 6.48 -0.56 -4.14
N LEU A 139 6.55 -1.83 -3.75
CA LEU A 139 5.42 -2.74 -3.71
C LEU A 139 4.81 -2.69 -2.31
N GLU A 140 3.54 -2.32 -2.22
CA GLU A 140 2.69 -2.47 -1.03
C GLU A 140 1.72 -3.64 -1.25
N VAL A 141 1.66 -4.53 -0.27
CA VAL A 141 0.71 -5.65 -0.26
C VAL A 141 0.37 -5.97 1.20
N GLN A 142 -0.92 -5.90 1.54
CA GLN A 142 -1.39 -5.96 2.92
C GLN A 142 -0.64 -4.93 3.80
N ASP A 143 -0.06 -5.36 4.92
CA ASP A 143 0.70 -4.50 5.84
C ASP A 143 2.19 -4.43 5.51
N PHE A 144 2.62 -4.91 4.34
CA PHE A 144 4.04 -5.03 3.97
C PHE A 144 4.43 -4.09 2.83
N ILE A 145 5.67 -3.60 2.89
CA ILE A 145 6.27 -2.83 1.81
C ILE A 145 7.67 -3.34 1.43
N LEU A 146 7.94 -3.47 0.13
CA LEU A 146 9.19 -3.95 -0.47
C LEU A 146 9.68 -2.97 -1.54
N TYR A 147 10.96 -2.59 -1.51
CA TYR A 147 11.49 -1.50 -2.34
C TYR A 147 12.44 -1.93 -3.46
N GLU A 148 13.09 -3.07 -3.33
CA GLU A 148 14.14 -3.46 -4.28
C GLU A 148 13.52 -4.06 -5.53
N SER A 149 13.76 -3.45 -6.70
CA SER A 149 13.10 -3.83 -7.96
C SER A 149 13.24 -5.32 -8.28
N ASP A 150 14.40 -5.89 -7.98
CA ASP A 150 14.71 -7.29 -8.29
C ASP A 150 13.95 -8.24 -7.37
N GLU A 151 13.74 -7.83 -6.12
CA GLU A 151 12.92 -8.55 -5.16
C GLU A 151 11.43 -8.43 -5.50
N ILE A 152 10.97 -7.25 -5.96
CA ILE A 152 9.61 -7.06 -6.46
C ILE A 152 9.34 -7.98 -7.67
N ILE A 153 10.29 -8.07 -8.60
CA ILE A 153 10.18 -8.96 -9.77
C ILE A 153 10.13 -10.43 -9.33
N LYS A 154 10.98 -10.84 -8.39
CA LYS A 154 10.95 -12.21 -7.84
C LYS A 154 9.60 -12.54 -7.21
N PHE A 155 9.03 -11.60 -6.45
CA PHE A 155 7.72 -11.75 -5.85
C PHE A 155 6.62 -11.97 -6.92
N TYR A 156 6.57 -11.14 -7.96
CA TYR A 156 5.56 -11.31 -9.01
C TYR A 156 5.74 -12.61 -9.81
N LYS A 157 6.98 -13.02 -10.09
CA LYS A 157 7.25 -14.31 -10.74
C LYS A 157 6.66 -15.48 -9.94
N HIS A 158 6.86 -15.47 -8.62
CA HIS A 158 6.29 -16.48 -7.73
C HIS A 158 4.76 -16.44 -7.74
N LEU A 159 4.15 -15.26 -7.61
CA LEU A 159 2.69 -15.14 -7.67
C LEU A 159 2.13 -15.68 -8.99
N ILE A 160 2.76 -15.35 -10.12
CA ILE A 160 2.36 -15.83 -11.44
C ILE A 160 2.45 -17.35 -11.51
N GLN A 161 3.55 -17.96 -11.04
CA GLN A 161 3.71 -19.41 -11.00
C GLN A 161 2.61 -20.07 -10.15
N LYS A 162 2.35 -19.51 -8.96
CA LYS A 162 1.34 -20.02 -8.03
C LYS A 162 -0.08 -20.00 -8.62
N VAL A 163 -0.46 -18.94 -9.32
CA VAL A 163 -1.81 -18.83 -9.92
C VAL A 163 -1.94 -19.60 -11.24
N SER A 164 -0.84 -19.84 -11.95
CA SER A 164 -0.81 -20.69 -13.14
C SER A 164 -0.94 -22.19 -12.84
N GLY A 165 -1.00 -22.59 -11.58
CA GLY A 165 -1.03 -24.01 -11.19
C GLY A 165 0.33 -24.70 -11.29
N GLY A 166 1.42 -23.93 -11.14
CA GLY A 166 2.77 -24.46 -11.05
C GLY A 166 3.02 -25.18 -9.73
N ASP A 167 2.41 -26.35 -9.57
CA ASP A 167 3.07 -27.44 -8.85
C ASP A 167 4.20 -27.92 -9.76
N ASP A 168 5.36 -27.26 -9.70
CA ASP A 168 6.58 -27.91 -10.15
C ASP A 168 6.87 -28.99 -9.10
N ASP A 169 6.46 -30.21 -9.46
CA ASP A 169 7.16 -31.44 -9.10
C ASP A 169 8.67 -31.20 -9.26
N SER A 170 9.31 -30.72 -8.20
CA SER A 170 10.75 -30.90 -8.03
C SER A 170 10.94 -32.35 -7.63
N GLU A 171 10.88 -33.19 -8.66
CA GLU A 171 11.37 -34.56 -8.63
C GLU A 171 12.71 -34.60 -7.92
N GLN A 172 12.78 -35.61 -7.07
CA GLN A 172 13.98 -36.26 -6.58
C GLN A 172 15.12 -36.17 -7.61
N SER A 173 16.26 -35.67 -7.16
CA SER A 173 17.55 -36.16 -7.64
C SER A 173 18.30 -36.70 -6.43
N GLN A 174 17.89 -37.90 -6.02
CA GLN A 174 18.85 -38.88 -5.54
C GLN A 174 19.55 -39.43 -6.77
N GLU A 175 20.84 -39.11 -6.92
CA GLU A 175 21.91 -40.04 -7.29
C GLU A 175 23.27 -39.39 -6.97
#